data_AF-A0A257JGZ7-F1
#
_entry.id   AF-A0A257JGZ7-F1
#
_cell.length_a   1.000
_cell.length_b   1.000
_cell.length_c   1.000
_cell.angle_alpha   90.00
_cell.angle_beta   90.00
_cell.angle_gamma   90.00
#
_symmetry.space_group_name_H-M   'P 1'
#
loop_
_entity.id
_entity.type
_entity.pdbx_description
1 polymer ?
#
loop_
_entity_poly.entity_id
_entity_poly.type
_entity_poly.pdbx_seq_one_letter_code
_entity_poly.pdbx_strand_id
1 'polypeptide(L)'
;MLENLDALLLARIQFAFTVSFHFFFPAFSIGLASYLAVLEGLWLKTGKSVYLDLFKYWLKIFAIAFAMGVVSGIVMSYQFGTNWAVFSDKAGPVIGPLMAYEVLTAFFLEAGFLGVMLFGMSKVGKKLHFVVGAVGAWHLLKDRTSQHARTMFSMAMWMAAIVTPAQIFAGDMHGLNTLEHQPAKVMAMEGHYQSHPEGAPLILFGIPDSEAKVVRYAIEIPKASSLILKHDLDAPMAGLDTIPDDREPPVPVIFWSFRIMVGIGFAMLGIGLWSLWGRVRGTLYDLPWLHRAAVRMGPSGFAAVLAG
;
A
#
# COMPACT_ATOMS: atom_id res chain seq x y z
N MET A 1 -27.16 -20.14 -16.32
CA MET A 1 -26.28 -18.96 -16.12
C MET A 1 -25.02 -19.27 -15.30
N LEU A 2 -24.96 -20.39 -14.56
CA LEU A 2 -23.77 -20.80 -13.77
C LEU A 2 -23.04 -22.06 -14.31
N GLU A 3 -23.53 -22.68 -15.38
CA GLU A 3 -22.97 -23.94 -15.91
C GLU A 3 -21.60 -23.79 -16.61
N ASN A 4 -21.15 -22.55 -16.85
CA ASN A 4 -19.88 -22.25 -17.53
C ASN A 4 -18.78 -21.70 -16.61
N LEU A 5 -18.97 -21.66 -15.29
CA LEU A 5 -17.93 -21.23 -14.36
C LEU A 5 -17.20 -22.45 -13.79
N ASP A 6 -15.99 -22.72 -14.31
CA ASP A 6 -15.11 -23.76 -13.78
C ASP A 6 -14.75 -23.48 -12.30
N ALA A 7 -14.61 -24.54 -11.51
CA ALA A 7 -14.26 -24.49 -10.10
C ALA A 7 -12.95 -23.71 -9.86
N LEU A 8 -12.00 -23.81 -10.79
CA LEU A 8 -10.76 -23.04 -10.73
C LEU A 8 -11.00 -21.52 -10.83
N LEU A 9 -11.89 -21.10 -11.71
CA LEU A 9 -12.22 -19.68 -11.87
C LEU A 9 -12.95 -19.15 -10.62
N LEU A 10 -13.88 -19.92 -10.07
CA LEU A 10 -14.58 -19.56 -8.84
C LEU A 10 -13.61 -19.47 -7.65
N ALA A 11 -12.68 -20.41 -7.52
CA ALA A 11 -11.64 -20.39 -6.49
C ALA A 11 -10.74 -19.16 -6.62
N ARG A 12 -10.35 -18.76 -7.84
CA ARG A 12 -9.57 -17.54 -8.10
C ARG A 12 -10.34 -16.28 -7.71
N ILE A 13 -11.61 -16.16 -8.11
CA ILE A 13 -12.45 -15.00 -7.78
C ILE A 13 -12.64 -14.89 -6.26
N GLN A 14 -12.96 -16.01 -5.61
CA GLN A 14 -13.14 -16.03 -4.16
C GLN A 14 -11.85 -15.64 -3.42
N PHE A 15 -10.72 -16.22 -3.83
CA PHE A 15 -9.42 -15.90 -3.22
C PHE A 15 -9.02 -14.45 -3.47
N ALA A 16 -9.22 -13.94 -4.69
CA ALA A 16 -8.97 -12.53 -5.05
C ALA A 16 -9.80 -11.58 -4.20
N PHE A 17 -11.09 -11.87 -3.99
CA PHE A 17 -11.94 -11.07 -3.10
C PHE A 17 -11.44 -11.09 -1.65
N THR A 18 -11.15 -12.28 -1.13
CA THR A 18 -10.71 -12.44 0.27
C THR A 18 -9.37 -11.77 0.52
N VAL A 19 -8.36 -11.97 -0.33
CA VAL A 19 -7.05 -11.33 -0.17
C VAL A 19 -7.16 -9.81 -0.34
N SER A 20 -7.93 -9.32 -1.31
CA SER A 20 -8.13 -7.87 -1.51
C SER A 20 -8.77 -7.24 -0.27
N PHE A 21 -9.80 -7.87 0.31
CA PHE A 21 -10.43 -7.38 1.53
C PHE A 21 -9.50 -7.47 2.74
N HIS A 22 -8.77 -8.58 2.89
CA HIS A 22 -7.85 -8.79 3.99
C HIS A 22 -6.75 -7.72 3.98
N PHE A 23 -6.13 -7.45 2.83
CA PHE A 23 -4.93 -6.61 2.72
C PHE A 23 -5.15 -5.15 3.18
N PHE A 24 -6.38 -4.64 3.14
CA PHE A 24 -6.72 -3.32 3.70
C PHE A 24 -6.32 -3.19 5.17
N PHE A 25 -6.52 -4.24 5.97
CA PHE A 25 -6.35 -4.17 7.42
C PHE A 25 -4.88 -4.20 7.85
N PRO A 26 -4.05 -5.18 7.41
CA PRO A 26 -2.62 -5.19 7.72
C PRO A 26 -1.88 -3.96 7.19
N ALA A 27 -2.17 -3.52 5.95
CA ALA A 27 -1.53 -2.34 5.39
C ALA A 27 -1.84 -1.08 6.24
N PHE A 28 -3.08 -0.93 6.69
CA PHE A 28 -3.48 0.15 7.57
C PHE A 28 -2.89 0.02 8.98
N SER A 29 -2.91 -1.17 9.58
CA SER A 29 -2.41 -1.39 10.94
C SER A 29 -0.90 -1.19 11.03
N ILE A 30 -0.11 -1.69 10.08
CA ILE A 30 1.36 -1.51 10.05
C ILE A 30 1.73 -0.02 10.01
N GLY A 31 1.08 0.74 9.13
CA GLY A 31 1.30 2.19 9.03
C GLY A 31 0.86 2.93 10.30
N LEU A 32 -0.30 2.56 10.85
CA LEU A 32 -0.85 3.18 12.04
C LEU A 32 -0.06 2.84 13.31
N ALA A 33 0.49 1.63 13.44
CA ALA A 33 1.37 1.24 14.53
C ALA A 33 2.61 2.12 14.58
N SER A 34 3.27 2.33 13.44
CA SER A 34 4.42 3.24 13.32
C SER A 34 4.05 4.67 13.73
N TYR A 35 2.88 5.15 13.30
CA TYR A 35 2.38 6.47 13.68
C TYR A 35 2.08 6.61 15.17
N LEU A 36 1.46 5.59 15.78
CA LEU A 36 1.20 5.54 17.23
C LEU A 36 2.51 5.56 18.03
N ALA A 37 3.53 4.80 17.60
CA ALA A 37 4.85 4.81 18.23
C ALA A 37 5.49 6.21 18.22
N VAL A 38 5.39 6.94 17.09
CA VAL A 38 5.88 8.32 17.00
C VAL A 38 5.10 9.25 17.93
N LEU A 39 3.77 9.14 17.99
CA LEU A 39 2.95 9.95 18.89
C LEU A 39 3.31 9.73 20.36
N GLU A 40 3.45 8.48 20.77
CA GLU A 40 3.85 8.13 22.13
C GLU A 40 5.26 8.64 22.46
N GLY A 41 6.23 8.44 21.56
CA GLY A 41 7.58 8.97 21.72
C GLY A 41 7.64 10.50 21.81
N LEU A 42 6.85 11.20 21.00
CA LEU A 42 6.74 12.67 21.06
C LEU A 42 6.07 13.14 22.35
N TRP A 43 5.05 12.43 22.82
CA TRP A 43 4.43 12.72 24.12
C TRP A 43 5.44 12.55 25.26
N LEU A 44 6.16 11.43 25.31
CA LEU A 44 7.19 11.16 26.33
C LEU A 44 8.31 12.21 26.32
N LYS A 45 8.74 12.65 25.13
CA LYS A 45 9.80 13.65 24.98
C LYS A 45 9.34 15.07 25.33
N THR A 46 8.12 15.45 24.96
CA THR A 46 7.67 16.85 25.03
C THR A 46 6.70 17.16 26.16
N GLY A 47 6.08 16.14 26.74
CA GLY A 47 5.02 16.28 27.75
C GLY A 47 3.71 16.89 27.21
N LYS A 48 3.60 17.20 25.91
CA LYS A 48 2.41 17.85 25.35
C LYS A 48 1.24 16.87 25.25
N SER A 49 0.13 17.17 25.90
CA SER A 49 -1.07 16.31 25.96
C SER A 49 -1.68 16.01 24.58
N VAL A 50 -1.53 16.93 23.62
CA VAL A 50 -2.03 16.76 22.24
C VAL A 50 -1.60 15.43 21.62
N TYR A 51 -0.35 15.00 21.83
CA TYR A 51 0.15 13.75 21.26
C TYR A 51 -0.50 12.52 21.91
N LEU A 52 -0.73 12.58 23.22
CA LEU A 52 -1.40 11.52 23.97
C LEU A 52 -2.89 11.42 23.61
N ASP A 53 -3.56 12.55 23.40
CA ASP A 53 -4.95 12.60 22.97
C ASP A 53 -5.11 11.95 21.59
N LEU A 54 -4.20 12.29 20.67
CA LEU A 54 -4.14 11.70 19.33
C LEU A 54 -3.84 10.20 19.38
N PHE A 55 -2.86 9.79 20.19
CA PHE A 55 -2.53 8.38 20.39
C PHE A 55 -3.77 7.60 20.84
N LYS A 56 -4.51 8.10 21.84
CA LYS A 56 -5.72 7.45 22.36
C LYS A 56 -6.85 7.36 21.36
N TYR A 57 -7.00 8.39 20.52
CA TYR A 57 -7.99 8.38 19.45
C TYR A 57 -7.68 7.28 18.44
N TRP A 58 -6.44 7.27 17.93
CA TRP A 58 -6.01 6.34 16.88
C TRP A 58 -5.85 4.91 17.37
N LEU A 59 -5.52 4.70 18.66
CA LEU A 59 -5.39 3.38 19.26
C LEU A 59 -6.70 2.57 19.18
N LYS A 60 -7.85 3.21 19.32
CA LYS A 60 -9.16 2.54 19.18
C LYS A 60 -9.40 2.06 17.75
N ILE A 61 -9.08 2.91 16.78
CA ILE A 61 -9.23 2.60 15.35
C ILE A 61 -8.26 1.48 14.96
N PHE A 62 -7.02 1.57 15.44
CA PHE A 62 -6.01 0.53 15.29
C PHE A 62 -6.52 -0.82 15.81
N ALA A 63 -7.08 -0.86 17.02
CA ALA A 63 -7.60 -2.09 17.60
C ALA A 63 -8.72 -2.74 16.78
N ILE A 64 -9.65 -1.94 16.24
CA ILE A 64 -10.73 -2.43 15.37
C ILE A 64 -10.18 -2.95 14.05
N ALA A 65 -9.28 -2.19 13.41
CA ALA A 65 -8.66 -2.61 12.15
C ALA A 65 -7.84 -3.89 12.33
N PHE A 66 -7.05 -3.98 13.41
CA PHE A 66 -6.30 -5.17 13.77
C PHE A 66 -7.24 -6.37 13.95
N ALA A 67 -8.32 -6.24 14.73
CA ALA A 67 -9.33 -7.27 14.93
C ALA A 67 -9.93 -7.78 13.60
N MET A 68 -10.28 -6.87 12.70
CA MET A 68 -10.80 -7.21 11.36
C MET A 68 -9.73 -7.90 10.50
N GLY A 69 -8.47 -7.49 10.62
CA GLY A 69 -7.32 -8.16 10.02
C GLY A 69 -7.21 -9.62 10.48
N VAL A 70 -7.35 -9.89 11.79
CA VAL A 70 -7.38 -11.26 12.34
C VAL A 70 -8.43 -12.11 11.65
N VAL A 71 -9.68 -11.63 11.65
CA VAL A 71 -10.83 -12.39 11.15
C VAL A 71 -10.67 -12.70 9.67
N SER A 72 -10.30 -11.69 8.88
CA SER A 72 -10.08 -11.87 7.44
C SER A 72 -8.86 -12.75 7.13
N GLY A 73 -7.80 -12.69 7.92
CA GLY A 73 -6.60 -13.52 7.76
C GLY A 73 -6.86 -14.99 8.06
N ILE A 74 -7.68 -15.29 9.08
CA ILE A 74 -8.14 -16.66 9.37
C ILE A 74 -8.94 -17.22 8.20
N VAL A 75 -9.86 -16.44 7.61
CA VAL A 75 -10.62 -16.89 6.44
C VAL A 75 -9.70 -17.18 5.26
N MET A 76 -8.71 -16.31 5.00
CA MET A 76 -7.73 -16.50 3.94
C MET A 76 -6.86 -17.75 4.16
N SER A 77 -6.41 -18.01 5.39
CA SER A 77 -5.57 -19.16 5.67
C SER A 77 -6.29 -20.49 5.42
N TYR A 78 -7.58 -20.59 5.77
CA TYR A 78 -8.39 -21.77 5.47
C TYR A 78 -8.60 -21.99 3.96
N GLN A 79 -8.65 -20.92 3.15
CA GLN A 79 -8.81 -21.05 1.70
C GLN A 79 -7.65 -21.78 1.03
N PHE A 80 -6.42 -21.69 1.55
CA PHE A 80 -5.31 -22.51 1.06
C PHE A 80 -5.62 -24.01 1.18
N GLY A 81 -6.22 -24.43 2.29
CA GLY A 81 -6.61 -25.82 2.49
C GLY A 81 -7.83 -26.25 1.67
N THR A 82 -8.89 -25.43 1.65
CA THR A 82 -10.18 -25.82 1.04
C THR A 82 -10.18 -25.72 -0.48
N ASN A 83 -9.57 -24.67 -1.03
CA ASN A 83 -9.65 -24.35 -2.47
C ASN A 83 -8.36 -24.67 -3.22
N TRP A 84 -7.24 -24.78 -2.49
CA TRP A 84 -5.90 -24.99 -3.07
C TRP A 84 -5.19 -26.20 -2.46
N ALA A 85 -5.92 -27.29 -2.23
CA ALA A 85 -5.43 -28.47 -1.51
C ALA A 85 -4.14 -29.07 -2.12
N VAL A 86 -4.06 -29.17 -3.45
CA VAL A 86 -2.85 -29.70 -4.13
C VAL A 86 -1.64 -28.77 -3.96
N PHE A 87 -1.86 -27.45 -3.93
CA PHE A 87 -0.80 -26.49 -3.61
C PHE A 87 -0.34 -26.65 -2.16
N SER A 88 -1.28 -26.76 -1.23
CA SER A 88 -0.99 -26.95 0.20
C SER A 88 -0.24 -28.26 0.48
N ASP A 89 -0.59 -29.34 -0.21
CA ASP A 89 0.13 -30.63 -0.10
C ASP A 89 1.58 -30.52 -0.56
N LYS A 90 1.83 -29.85 -1.69
CA LYS A 90 3.16 -29.75 -2.30
C LYS A 90 4.05 -28.67 -1.67
N ALA A 91 3.49 -27.50 -1.40
CA ALA A 91 4.24 -26.32 -0.93
C ALA A 91 4.14 -26.11 0.59
N GLY A 92 3.19 -26.76 1.26
CA GLY A 92 2.96 -26.66 2.70
C GLY A 92 4.19 -26.94 3.57
N PRO A 93 5.04 -27.94 3.27
CA PRO A 93 6.27 -28.18 4.05
C PRO A 93 7.24 -27.00 4.06
N VAL A 94 7.20 -26.12 3.04
CA VAL A 94 8.08 -24.95 2.92
C VAL A 94 7.38 -23.69 3.44
N ILE A 95 6.13 -23.45 3.01
CA ILE A 95 5.40 -22.21 3.31
C ILE A 95 4.73 -22.26 4.68
N GLY A 96 4.24 -23.43 5.10
CA GLY A 96 3.53 -23.63 6.35
C GLY A 96 4.30 -23.15 7.59
N PRO A 97 5.59 -23.49 7.75
CA PRO A 97 6.40 -22.96 8.86
C PRO A 97 6.55 -21.44 8.84
N LEU A 98 6.66 -20.81 7.66
CA LEU A 98 6.76 -19.34 7.52
C LEU A 98 5.44 -18.65 7.93
N MET A 99 4.31 -19.21 7.51
CA MET A 99 2.99 -18.73 7.92
C MET A 99 2.75 -18.94 9.43
N ALA A 100 3.18 -20.09 9.98
CA ALA A 100 3.11 -20.33 11.41
C ALA A 100 3.99 -19.36 12.20
N TYR A 101 5.17 -19.01 11.68
CA TYR A 101 6.07 -18.02 12.27
C TYR A 101 5.42 -16.64 12.31
N GLU A 102 4.78 -16.19 11.22
CA GLU A 102 4.03 -14.93 11.17
C GLU A 102 2.98 -14.88 12.30
N VAL A 103 2.18 -15.94 12.45
CA VAL A 103 1.17 -16.03 13.51
C VAL A 103 1.82 -15.99 14.89
N LEU A 104 2.75 -16.90 15.16
CA LEU A 104 3.31 -17.09 16.51
C LEU A 104 4.17 -15.93 16.99
N THR A 105 4.82 -15.20 16.08
CA THR A 105 5.81 -14.18 16.46
C THR A 105 5.35 -12.76 16.19
N ALA A 106 4.88 -12.44 14.99
CA ALA A 106 4.45 -11.07 14.69
C ALA A 106 3.06 -10.82 15.26
N PHE A 107 2.12 -11.71 14.98
CA PHE A 107 0.72 -11.52 15.32
C PHE A 107 0.44 -11.66 16.83
N PHE A 108 0.94 -12.72 17.49
CA PHE A 108 0.78 -12.88 18.94
C PHE A 108 1.46 -11.77 19.74
N LEU A 109 2.60 -11.28 19.27
CA LEU A 109 3.32 -10.17 19.90
C LEU A 109 2.54 -8.85 19.75
N GLU A 110 2.06 -8.54 18.54
CA GLU A 110 1.24 -7.36 18.27
C GLU A 110 -0.08 -7.39 19.07
N ALA A 111 -0.76 -8.54 19.12
CA ALA A 111 -1.97 -8.73 19.92
C ALA A 111 -1.70 -8.61 21.43
N GLY A 112 -0.58 -9.15 21.91
CA GLY A 112 -0.15 -9.06 23.30
C GLY A 112 0.12 -7.61 23.73
N PHE A 113 0.90 -6.87 22.93
CA PHE A 113 1.17 -5.45 23.18
C PHE A 113 -0.09 -4.59 23.04
N LEU A 114 -0.96 -4.87 22.07
CA LEU A 114 -2.23 -4.17 21.93
C LEU A 114 -3.10 -4.32 23.18
N GLY A 115 -3.17 -5.52 23.77
CA GLY A 115 -3.86 -5.76 25.04
C GLY A 115 -3.31 -4.89 26.17
N VAL A 116 -1.98 -4.76 26.26
CA VAL A 116 -1.32 -3.85 27.21
C VAL A 116 -1.62 -2.39 26.91
N MET A 117 -1.61 -1.97 25.65
CA MET A 117 -1.89 -0.58 25.26
C MET A 117 -3.36 -0.19 25.52
N LEU A 118 -4.31 -1.09 25.31
CA LEU A 118 -5.74 -0.82 25.52
C LEU A 118 -6.12 -0.84 27.01
N PHE A 119 -5.63 -1.81 27.76
CA PHE A 119 -6.10 -2.08 29.12
C PHE A 119 -5.07 -1.73 30.21
N GLY A 120 -3.79 -1.63 29.87
CA GLY A 120 -2.70 -1.24 30.78
C GLY A 120 -2.63 0.25 31.05
N MET A 121 -3.23 1.10 30.21
CA MET A 121 -3.26 2.56 30.41
C MET A 121 -3.97 3.01 31.71
N SER A 122 -4.83 2.17 32.30
CA SER A 122 -5.50 2.45 33.58
C SER A 122 -4.80 1.82 34.80
N LYS A 123 -3.86 0.89 34.58
CA LYS A 123 -3.10 0.17 35.62
C LYS A 123 -1.65 0.67 35.79
N VAL A 124 -1.19 1.56 34.91
CA VAL A 124 0.06 2.34 35.05
C VAL A 124 -0.31 3.78 35.42
N GLY A 125 0.32 4.35 36.45
CA GLY A 125 -0.18 5.56 37.12
C GLY A 125 0.01 6.89 36.36
N LYS A 126 -1.08 7.50 35.90
CA LYS A 126 -1.60 8.83 36.30
C LYS A 126 -2.99 9.05 35.67
N LYS A 127 -3.96 8.71 36.50
CA LYS A 127 -5.40 8.71 36.31
C LYS A 127 -5.95 10.15 36.15
N LEU A 128 -6.51 10.46 34.98
CA LEU A 128 -7.96 10.73 34.81
C LEU A 128 -8.25 10.96 33.32
N HIS A 129 -8.28 9.89 32.55
CA HIS A 129 -8.63 9.94 31.13
C HIS A 129 -10.05 9.41 30.94
N PHE A 130 -11.04 10.28 31.10
CA PHE A 130 -12.39 9.98 30.65
C PHE A 130 -13.16 11.25 30.25
N VAL A 131 -13.98 11.09 29.21
CA VAL A 131 -15.02 12.00 28.65
C VAL A 131 -14.66 12.94 27.49
N VAL A 132 -13.41 13.32 27.24
CA VAL A 132 -13.11 14.35 26.19
C VAL A 132 -13.15 13.82 24.74
N GLY A 133 -13.10 12.50 24.52
CA GLY A 133 -13.06 11.90 23.17
C GLY A 133 -14.39 11.87 22.40
N ALA A 134 -15.54 12.12 23.05
CA ALA A 134 -16.86 12.02 22.40
C ALA A 134 -17.34 13.34 21.75
N VAL A 135 -16.75 14.47 22.13
CA VAL A 135 -17.17 15.81 21.66
C VAL A 135 -16.24 16.37 20.56
N GLY A 136 -14.98 15.91 20.49
CA GLY A 136 -14.00 16.39 19.51
C GLY A 136 -14.26 15.96 18.06
N ALA A 137 -14.99 14.86 17.84
CA ALA A 137 -15.27 14.33 16.51
C ALA A 137 -16.33 15.12 15.73
N TRP A 138 -17.18 15.92 16.40
CA TRP A 138 -18.19 16.76 15.76
C TRP A 138 -17.68 18.19 15.45
N HIS A 139 -16.69 18.67 16.21
CA HIS A 139 -16.11 20.00 15.99
C HIS A 139 -15.15 20.09 14.79
N LEU A 140 -14.69 18.96 14.26
CA LEU A 140 -13.63 18.90 13.23
C LEU A 140 -14.08 19.28 11.79
N LEU A 141 -15.37 19.52 11.56
CA LEU A 141 -15.87 20.10 10.30
C LEU A 141 -16.21 21.59 10.42
N LYS A 142 -16.09 22.19 11.61
CA LYS A 142 -16.60 23.56 11.87
C LYS A 142 -15.55 24.55 12.42
N ASP A 143 -14.34 24.11 12.80
CA ASP A 143 -13.34 25.00 13.39
C ASP A 143 -11.90 24.79 12.87
N ARG A 144 -11.32 25.84 12.27
CA ARG A 144 -9.97 25.89 11.68
C ARG A 144 -8.85 26.21 12.68
N THR A 145 -9.19 26.43 13.95
CA THR A 145 -8.25 26.80 15.02
C THR A 145 -7.75 25.61 15.85
N SER A 146 -8.31 24.40 15.65
CA SER A 146 -7.98 23.22 16.46
C SER A 146 -6.51 22.82 16.37
N GLN A 147 -5.83 22.88 17.51
CA GLN A 147 -4.42 22.48 17.66
C GLN A 147 -4.22 20.98 17.39
N HIS A 148 -5.20 20.13 17.74
CA HIS A 148 -5.18 18.69 17.45
C HIS A 148 -5.21 18.42 15.94
N ALA A 149 -6.12 19.08 15.20
CA ALA A 149 -6.24 18.90 13.75
C ALA A 149 -4.98 19.37 13.01
N ARG A 150 -4.41 20.51 13.40
CA ARG A 150 -3.14 21.02 12.84
C ARG A 150 -1.97 20.08 13.10
N THR A 151 -1.90 19.50 14.30
CA THR A 151 -0.85 18.55 14.67
C THR A 151 -0.97 17.25 13.86
N MET A 152 -2.18 16.68 13.76
CA MET A 152 -2.44 15.48 12.93
C MET A 152 -2.05 15.72 11.47
N PHE A 153 -2.53 16.81 10.89
CA PHE A 153 -2.24 17.14 9.49
C PHE A 153 -0.74 17.31 9.26
N SER A 154 -0.04 18.06 10.13
CA SER A 154 1.41 18.25 10.05
C SER A 154 2.19 16.94 10.13
N MET A 155 1.78 16.00 11.00
CA MET A 155 2.45 14.70 11.13
C MET A 155 2.18 13.79 9.93
N ALA A 156 0.94 13.73 9.43
CA ALA A 156 0.60 12.98 8.22
C ALA A 156 1.40 13.47 7.01
N MET A 157 1.57 14.79 6.87
CA MET A 157 2.39 15.38 5.81
C MET A 157 3.88 15.05 5.94
N TRP A 158 4.42 14.98 7.16
CA TRP A 158 5.78 14.50 7.39
C TRP A 158 5.96 13.03 7.03
N MET A 159 5.00 12.18 7.41
CA MET A 159 5.00 10.77 7.03
C MET A 159 5.00 10.63 5.52
N ALA A 160 4.10 11.31 4.80
CA ALA A 160 4.09 11.30 3.33
C ALA A 160 5.41 11.81 2.72
N ALA A 161 5.95 12.93 3.23
CA ALA A 161 7.17 13.53 2.70
C ALA A 161 8.42 12.65 2.85
N ILE A 162 8.48 11.75 3.84
CA ILE A 162 9.64 10.89 4.09
C ILE A 162 9.41 9.47 3.58
N VAL A 163 8.26 8.88 3.92
CA VAL A 163 7.96 7.49 3.62
C VAL A 163 7.71 7.30 2.13
N THR A 164 7.04 8.23 1.44
CA THR A 164 6.77 8.09 0.01
C THR A 164 8.05 8.04 -0.84
N PRO A 165 9.04 8.93 -0.68
CA PRO A 165 10.34 8.77 -1.37
C PRO A 165 11.05 7.44 -1.06
N ALA A 166 11.05 7.02 0.22
CA ALA A 166 11.65 5.75 0.60
C ALA A 166 10.95 4.55 -0.05
N GLN A 167 9.61 4.59 -0.16
CA GLN A 167 8.82 3.58 -0.86
C GLN A 167 9.09 3.56 -2.37
N ILE A 168 9.24 4.73 -3.01
CA ILE A 168 9.58 4.81 -4.44
C ILE A 168 10.95 4.18 -4.70
N PHE A 169 11.95 4.49 -3.86
CA PHE A 169 13.28 3.89 -3.96
C PHE A 169 13.24 2.37 -3.74
N ALA A 170 12.53 1.90 -2.72
CA ALA A 170 12.33 0.46 -2.49
C ALA A 170 11.59 -0.22 -3.66
N GLY A 171 10.64 0.48 -4.28
CA GLY A 171 9.91 0.01 -5.46
C GLY A 171 10.81 -0.15 -6.68
N ASP A 172 11.71 0.80 -6.93
CA ASP A 172 12.72 0.71 -7.99
C ASP A 172 13.64 -0.50 -7.79
N MET A 173 14.20 -0.66 -6.58
CA MET A 173 15.00 -1.84 -6.22
C MET A 173 14.22 -3.15 -6.42
N HIS A 174 12.92 -3.16 -6.11
CA HIS A 174 12.09 -4.34 -6.30
C HIS A 174 11.79 -4.63 -7.77
N GLY A 175 11.64 -3.58 -8.59
CA GLY A 175 11.52 -3.67 -10.05
C GLY A 175 12.77 -4.30 -10.68
N LEU A 176 13.96 -3.85 -10.29
CA LEU A 176 15.24 -4.43 -10.75
C LEU A 176 15.36 -5.91 -10.36
N ASN A 177 15.02 -6.25 -9.12
CA ASN A 177 15.04 -7.64 -8.66
C ASN A 177 14.04 -8.52 -9.44
N THR A 178 12.87 -7.97 -9.77
CA THR A 178 11.83 -8.67 -10.56
C THR A 178 12.27 -8.82 -12.01
N LEU A 179 12.98 -7.84 -12.58
CA LEU A 179 13.57 -7.97 -13.91
C LEU A 179 14.55 -9.13 -13.98
N GLU A 180 15.37 -9.32 -12.94
CA GLU A 180 16.35 -10.41 -12.87
C GLU A 180 15.69 -11.79 -12.69
N HIS A 181 14.73 -11.92 -11.78
CA HIS A 181 14.19 -13.23 -11.37
C HIS A 181 12.86 -13.60 -12.06
N GLN A 182 12.07 -12.62 -12.48
CA GLN A 182 10.72 -12.78 -13.05
C GLN A 182 10.47 -11.76 -14.19
N PRO A 183 11.30 -11.75 -15.25
CA PRO A 183 11.29 -10.71 -16.28
C PRO A 183 9.94 -10.57 -17.00
N ALA A 184 9.20 -11.67 -17.18
CA ALA A 184 7.88 -11.65 -17.82
C ALA A 184 6.88 -10.69 -17.15
N LYS A 185 6.98 -10.50 -15.82
CA LYS A 185 6.14 -9.53 -15.12
C LYS A 185 6.49 -8.09 -15.51
N VAL A 186 7.78 -7.78 -15.57
CA VAL A 186 8.26 -6.44 -15.94
C VAL A 186 7.92 -6.13 -17.40
N MET A 187 8.10 -7.10 -18.31
CA MET A 187 7.70 -6.96 -19.71
C MET A 187 6.20 -6.61 -19.84
N ALA A 188 5.35 -7.28 -19.06
CA ALA A 188 3.91 -7.01 -19.05
C ALA A 188 3.54 -5.69 -18.36
N MET A 189 4.24 -5.29 -17.29
CA MET A 189 4.08 -3.98 -16.65
C MET A 189 4.43 -2.85 -17.63
N GLU A 190 5.52 -3.00 -18.38
CA GLU A 190 5.96 -2.01 -19.36
C GLU A 190 5.11 -2.05 -20.64
N GLY A 191 4.48 -3.18 -20.96
CA GLY A 191 3.69 -3.39 -22.17
C GLY A 191 4.54 -3.73 -23.39
N HIS A 192 5.74 -4.27 -23.18
CA HIS A 192 6.66 -4.65 -24.25
C HIS A 192 6.31 -6.04 -24.79
N TYR A 193 5.49 -6.07 -25.84
CA TYR A 193 5.23 -7.31 -26.57
C TYR A 193 6.43 -7.72 -27.43
N GLN A 194 7.14 -6.76 -28.03
CA GLN A 194 8.34 -6.99 -28.83
C GLN A 194 9.61 -6.68 -28.04
N SER A 195 10.70 -7.35 -28.37
CA SER A 195 12.03 -7.04 -27.85
C SER A 195 12.61 -5.75 -28.45
N HIS A 196 13.32 -4.98 -27.62
CA HIS A 196 13.93 -3.69 -27.96
C HIS A 196 15.46 -3.76 -27.85
N PRO A 197 16.21 -3.98 -28.93
CA PRO A 197 17.66 -4.15 -28.88
C PRO A 197 18.45 -2.86 -28.63
N GLU A 198 17.90 -1.69 -28.95
CA GLU A 198 18.57 -0.38 -28.84
C GLU A 198 17.94 0.55 -27.78
N GLY A 199 17.37 -0.06 -26.74
CA GLY A 199 16.67 0.65 -25.67
C GLY A 199 15.15 0.63 -25.84
N ALA A 200 14.44 0.35 -24.74
CA ALA A 200 12.99 0.26 -24.69
C ALA A 200 12.34 1.58 -24.26
N PRO A 201 11.21 1.95 -24.87
CA PRO A 201 10.45 3.12 -24.47
C PRO A 201 9.68 2.87 -23.17
N LEU A 202 9.49 3.92 -22.37
CA LEU A 202 8.52 3.90 -21.27
C LEU A 202 7.15 4.27 -21.83
N ILE A 203 6.24 3.31 -21.88
CA ILE A 203 4.87 3.55 -22.36
C ILE A 203 4.08 4.19 -21.21
N LEU A 204 3.72 5.46 -21.29
CA LEU A 204 2.95 6.13 -20.25
C LEU A 204 1.46 5.78 -20.30
N PHE A 205 0.93 5.66 -21.52
CA PHE A 205 -0.47 5.38 -21.77
C PHE A 205 -0.61 4.54 -23.04
N GLY A 206 -1.63 3.70 -23.12
CA GLY A 206 -1.93 2.90 -24.29
C GLY A 206 -2.96 1.82 -23.96
N ILE A 207 -3.49 1.15 -24.98
CA ILE A 207 -4.42 0.02 -24.81
C ILE A 207 -3.68 -1.25 -25.25
N PRO A 208 -3.22 -2.09 -24.31
CA PRO A 208 -2.60 -3.36 -24.65
C PRO A 208 -3.61 -4.30 -25.32
N ASP A 209 -3.23 -4.81 -26.48
CA ASP A 209 -3.98 -5.79 -27.26
C ASP A 209 -3.12 -7.05 -27.35
N SER A 210 -3.42 -8.02 -26.49
CA SER A 210 -2.67 -9.28 -26.42
C SER A 210 -2.91 -10.20 -27.62
N GLU A 211 -4.01 -10.05 -28.35
CA GLU A 211 -4.25 -10.82 -29.57
C GLU A 211 -3.39 -10.29 -30.72
N ALA A 212 -3.35 -8.96 -30.88
CA ALA A 212 -2.52 -8.31 -31.88
C ALA A 212 -1.05 -8.16 -31.44
N LYS A 213 -0.71 -8.53 -30.19
CA LYS A 213 0.61 -8.38 -29.56
C LYS A 213 1.17 -6.96 -29.70
N VAL A 214 0.33 -5.94 -29.51
CA VAL A 214 0.74 -4.53 -29.61
C VAL A 214 0.04 -3.68 -28.57
N VAL A 215 0.63 -2.52 -28.25
CA VAL A 215 -0.06 -1.48 -27.47
C VAL A 215 -0.60 -0.42 -28.43
N ARG A 216 -1.92 -0.34 -28.55
CA ARG A 216 -2.60 0.63 -29.44
C ARG A 216 -2.63 2.01 -28.78
N TYR A 217 -2.51 3.07 -29.60
CA TYR A 217 -2.55 4.47 -29.15
C TYR A 217 -1.52 4.79 -28.06
N ALA A 218 -0.33 4.19 -28.18
CA ALA A 218 0.73 4.34 -27.19
C ALA A 218 1.25 5.79 -27.15
N ILE A 219 1.33 6.33 -25.93
CA ILE A 219 2.06 7.56 -25.61
C ILE A 219 3.30 7.11 -24.85
N GLU A 220 4.47 7.35 -25.42
CA GLU A 220 5.72 6.80 -24.91
C GLU A 220 6.84 7.83 -24.83
N ILE A 221 7.76 7.60 -23.90
CA ILE A 221 9.02 8.33 -23.79
C ILE A 221 10.13 7.40 -24.31
N PRO A 222 10.80 7.74 -25.43
CA PRO A 222 11.86 6.91 -25.99
C PRO A 222 12.96 6.61 -24.97
N LYS A 223 13.43 5.35 -24.93
CA LYS A 223 14.57 4.86 -24.11
C LYS A 223 14.44 4.98 -22.59
N ALA A 224 13.35 5.58 -22.08
CA ALA A 224 13.18 5.82 -20.66
C ALA A 224 13.00 4.53 -19.84
N SER A 225 12.42 3.47 -20.41
CA SER A 225 12.27 2.19 -19.71
C SER A 225 13.63 1.51 -19.50
N SER A 226 14.49 1.49 -20.52
CA SER A 226 15.87 1.01 -20.38
C SER A 226 16.68 1.85 -19.39
N LEU A 227 16.51 3.17 -19.40
CA LEU A 227 17.16 4.04 -18.42
C LEU A 227 16.76 3.71 -16.98
N ILE A 228 15.49 3.41 -16.72
CA ILE A 228 15.02 3.10 -15.36
C ILE A 228 15.46 1.69 -14.95
N LEU A 229 15.20 0.69 -15.79
CA LEU A 229 15.34 -0.72 -15.45
C LEU A 229 16.76 -1.26 -15.61
N LYS A 230 17.59 -0.62 -16.44
CA LYS A 230 18.98 -1.02 -16.68
C LYS A 230 19.98 0.10 -16.48
N HIS A 231 19.54 1.30 -16.10
CA HIS A 231 20.42 2.45 -15.85
C HIS A 231 21.26 2.88 -17.07
N ASP A 232 20.79 2.54 -18.28
CA ASP A 232 21.45 2.84 -19.55
C ASP A 232 20.37 3.03 -20.65
N LEU A 233 20.48 4.10 -21.43
CA LEU A 233 19.51 4.46 -22.47
C LEU A 233 19.45 3.44 -23.62
N ASP A 234 20.58 2.84 -23.96
CA ASP A 234 20.72 1.97 -25.13
C ASP A 234 20.73 0.48 -24.76
N ALA A 235 20.55 0.16 -23.47
CA ALA A 235 20.55 -1.21 -23.01
C ALA A 235 19.39 -2.02 -23.61
N PRO A 236 19.67 -3.21 -24.19
CA PRO A 236 18.65 -4.05 -24.81
C PRO A 236 17.67 -4.57 -23.76
N MET A 237 16.39 -4.60 -24.09
CA MET A 237 15.32 -5.12 -23.24
C MET A 237 14.55 -6.20 -24.01
N ALA A 238 14.37 -7.35 -23.37
CA ALA A 238 13.57 -8.43 -23.93
C ALA A 238 12.08 -8.10 -23.77
N GLY A 239 11.27 -8.51 -24.75
CA GLY A 239 9.82 -8.42 -24.73
C GLY A 239 9.16 -9.77 -24.50
N LEU A 240 7.82 -9.77 -24.49
CA LEU A 240 7.02 -10.98 -24.34
C LEU A 240 7.16 -11.95 -25.51
N ASP A 241 7.64 -11.49 -26.67
CA ASP A 241 8.05 -12.33 -27.80
C ASP A 241 9.11 -13.40 -27.45
N THR A 242 9.81 -13.23 -26.32
CA THR A 242 10.74 -14.23 -25.78
C THR A 242 10.07 -15.27 -24.87
N ILE A 243 8.80 -15.10 -24.53
CA ILE A 243 8.02 -15.94 -23.62
C ILE A 243 7.01 -16.77 -24.43
N PRO A 244 6.82 -18.06 -24.14
CA PRO A 244 5.76 -18.85 -24.76
C PRO A 244 4.36 -18.25 -24.50
N ASP A 245 3.51 -18.22 -25.54
CA ASP A 245 2.16 -17.63 -25.49
C ASP A 245 1.29 -18.16 -24.34
N ASP A 246 1.41 -19.45 -24.00
CA ASP A 246 0.66 -20.12 -22.93
C ASP A 246 1.11 -19.70 -21.52
N ARG A 247 2.25 -19.01 -21.42
CA ARG A 247 2.86 -18.54 -20.17
C ARG A 247 2.88 -17.03 -20.04
N GLU A 248 2.39 -16.30 -21.03
CA GLU A 248 2.28 -14.86 -20.95
C GLU A 248 1.29 -14.47 -19.84
N PRO A 249 1.67 -13.50 -19.00
CA PRO A 249 0.77 -13.01 -17.98
C PRO A 249 -0.30 -12.09 -18.61
N PRO A 250 -1.41 -11.81 -17.92
CA PRO A 250 -2.49 -10.97 -18.44
C PRO A 250 -2.04 -9.50 -18.55
N VAL A 251 -1.42 -9.15 -19.68
CA VAL A 251 -0.80 -7.85 -19.93
C VAL A 251 -1.73 -6.67 -19.66
N PRO A 252 -3.00 -6.63 -20.15
CA PRO A 252 -3.84 -5.45 -19.95
C PRO A 252 -4.09 -5.14 -18.48
N VAL A 253 -4.28 -6.17 -17.64
CA VAL A 253 -4.51 -6.00 -16.21
C VAL A 253 -3.24 -5.51 -15.53
N ILE A 254 -2.10 -6.16 -15.78
CA ILE A 254 -0.82 -5.81 -15.14
C ILE A 254 -0.35 -4.41 -15.54
N PHE A 255 -0.43 -4.10 -16.84
CA PHE A 255 -0.07 -2.80 -17.40
C PHE A 255 -0.82 -1.64 -16.72
N TRP A 256 -2.14 -1.77 -16.58
CA TRP A 256 -2.97 -0.72 -15.98
C TRP A 256 -2.84 -0.65 -14.46
N SER A 257 -2.80 -1.81 -13.79
CA SER A 257 -2.58 -1.89 -12.35
C SER A 257 -1.26 -1.22 -11.95
N PHE A 258 -0.17 -1.49 -12.67
CA PHE A 258 1.13 -0.85 -12.45
C PHE A 258 1.07 0.68 -12.62
N ARG A 259 0.42 1.18 -13.70
CA ARG A 259 0.29 2.63 -13.95
C ARG A 259 -0.56 3.34 -12.90
N ILE A 260 -1.65 2.72 -12.46
CA ILE A 260 -2.50 3.25 -11.39
C ILE A 260 -1.67 3.35 -10.10
N MET A 261 -0.96 2.29 -9.73
CA MET A 261 -0.10 2.27 -8.54
C MET A 261 0.96 3.37 -8.60
N VAL A 262 1.77 3.41 -9.67
CA VAL A 262 2.85 4.40 -9.84
C VAL A 262 2.30 5.82 -9.91
N GLY A 263 1.22 6.04 -10.65
CA GLY A 263 0.56 7.34 -10.78
C GLY A 263 0.05 7.86 -9.44
N ILE A 264 -0.57 7.01 -8.62
CA ILE A 264 -0.97 7.38 -7.25
C ILE A 264 0.26 7.68 -6.39
N GLY A 265 1.32 6.87 -6.48
CA GLY A 265 2.57 7.08 -5.75
C GLY A 265 3.19 8.46 -6.01
N PHE A 266 3.31 8.86 -7.28
CA PHE A 266 3.81 10.18 -7.66
C PHE A 266 2.84 11.32 -7.27
N ALA A 267 1.52 11.09 -7.33
CA ALA A 267 0.54 12.06 -6.85
C ALA A 267 0.66 12.29 -5.33
N MET A 268 0.88 11.22 -4.56
CA MET A 268 1.14 11.29 -3.11
C MET A 268 2.44 12.04 -2.82
N LEU A 269 3.51 11.76 -3.58
CA LEU A 269 4.77 12.51 -3.50
C LEU A 269 4.55 14.00 -3.78
N GLY A 270 3.79 14.33 -4.82
CA GLY A 270 3.45 15.70 -5.19
C GLY A 270 2.75 16.46 -4.06
N ILE A 271 1.82 15.81 -3.35
CA ILE A 271 1.17 16.38 -2.15
C ILE A 271 2.18 16.56 -1.01
N GLY A 272 3.05 15.57 -0.77
CA GLY A 272 4.13 15.67 0.21
C GLY A 272 5.01 16.89 -0.05
N LEU A 273 5.49 17.06 -1.27
CA LEU A 273 6.30 18.21 -1.70
C LEU A 273 5.54 19.54 -1.61
N TRP A 274 4.26 19.57 -2.03
CA TRP A 274 3.42 20.77 -1.91
C TRP A 274 3.22 21.18 -0.45
N SER A 275 3.10 20.20 0.46
CA SER A 275 3.02 20.44 1.89
C SER A 275 4.34 21.00 2.46
N LEU A 276 5.50 20.52 2.01
CA LEU A 276 6.79 21.05 2.41
C LEU A 276 6.96 22.49 1.95
N TRP A 277 6.60 22.79 0.70
CA TRP A 277 6.62 24.15 0.18
C TRP A 277 5.73 25.09 0.99
N GLY A 278 4.48 24.68 1.27
CA GLY A 278 3.57 25.45 2.12
C GLY A 278 4.11 25.66 3.54
N ARG A 279 4.85 24.69 4.08
CA ARG A 279 5.50 24.78 5.39
C ARG A 279 6.64 25.80 5.40
N VAL A 280 7.53 25.76 4.40
CA VAL A 280 8.64 26.72 4.26
C VAL A 280 8.13 28.15 4.11
N ARG A 281 6.96 28.32 3.47
CA ARG A 281 6.31 29.63 3.29
C ARG A 281 5.49 30.08 4.51
N GLY A 282 5.34 29.23 5.54
CA GLY A 282 4.50 29.52 6.71
C GLY A 282 2.99 29.47 6.44
N THR A 283 2.55 29.06 5.24
CA THR A 283 1.15 29.08 4.80
C THR A 283 0.48 27.70 4.80
N LEU A 284 1.12 26.67 5.35
CA LEU A 284 0.64 25.28 5.31
C LEU A 284 -0.83 25.12 5.75
N TYR A 285 -1.25 25.89 6.75
CA TYR A 285 -2.60 25.83 7.32
C TYR A 285 -3.62 26.72 6.60
N ASP A 286 -3.18 27.49 5.61
CA ASP A 286 -4.00 28.47 4.88
C ASP A 286 -4.14 28.12 3.38
N LEU A 287 -3.72 26.91 2.97
CA LEU A 287 -3.82 26.40 1.60
C LEU A 287 -5.05 25.49 1.41
N PRO A 288 -6.25 26.04 1.09
CA PRO A 288 -7.49 25.24 1.03
C PRO A 288 -7.47 24.16 -0.06
N TRP A 289 -6.75 24.40 -1.16
CA TRP A 289 -6.62 23.41 -2.24
C TRP A 289 -5.74 22.23 -1.84
N LEU A 290 -4.67 22.48 -1.07
CA LEU A 290 -3.84 21.42 -0.51
C LEU A 290 -4.65 20.55 0.45
N HIS A 291 -5.46 21.15 1.33
CA HIS A 291 -6.31 20.39 2.25
C HIS A 291 -7.36 19.56 1.50
N ARG A 292 -8.00 20.13 0.48
CA ARG A 292 -8.97 19.39 -0.36
C ARG A 292 -8.31 18.23 -1.12
N ALA A 293 -7.11 18.45 -1.66
CA ALA A 293 -6.33 17.41 -2.32
C ALA A 293 -5.97 16.27 -1.35
N ALA A 294 -5.49 16.61 -0.14
CA ALA A 294 -5.16 15.63 0.90
C ALA A 294 -6.37 14.79 1.33
N VAL A 295 -7.56 15.40 1.47
CA VAL A 295 -8.79 14.66 1.80
C VAL A 295 -9.16 13.69 0.69
N ARG A 296 -9.11 14.13 -0.59
CA ARG A 296 -9.40 13.26 -1.74
C ARG A 296 -8.40 12.12 -1.91
N MET A 297 -7.15 12.34 -1.49
CA MET A 297 -6.09 11.34 -1.54
C MET A 297 -6.04 10.43 -0.31
N GLY A 298 -6.86 10.69 0.72
CA GLY A 298 -6.99 9.80 1.88
C GLY A 298 -7.16 8.30 1.52
N PRO A 299 -8.09 7.93 0.62
CA PRO A 299 -8.26 6.53 0.21
C PRO A 299 -7.25 6.03 -0.83
N SER A 300 -6.43 6.90 -1.43
CA SER A 300 -5.61 6.52 -2.58
C SER A 300 -4.52 5.51 -2.23
N GLY A 301 -4.00 5.54 -1.00
CA GLY A 301 -3.01 4.56 -0.54
C GLY A 301 -3.54 3.12 -0.65
N PHE A 302 -4.81 2.89 -0.33
CA PHE A 302 -5.44 1.58 -0.48
C PHE A 302 -5.61 1.16 -1.94
N ALA A 303 -5.99 2.12 -2.80
CA ALA A 303 -6.12 1.86 -4.23
C ALA A 303 -4.76 1.52 -4.86
N ALA A 304 -3.68 2.20 -4.45
CA ALA A 304 -2.33 1.89 -4.91
C ALA A 304 -1.87 0.51 -4.46
N VAL A 305 -2.16 0.15 -3.21
CA VAL A 305 -1.80 -1.17 -2.65
C VAL A 305 -2.58 -2.31 -3.30
N LEU A 306 -3.85 -2.11 -3.66
CA LEU A 306 -4.62 -3.10 -4.41
C LEU A 306 -4.18 -3.22 -5.87
N ALA A 307 -3.65 -2.15 -6.44
CA ALA A 307 -3.15 -2.12 -7.81
C ALA A 307 -1.71 -2.66 -7.92
N GLY A 308 -0.93 -2.60 -6.84
CA GLY A 308 0.40 -3.23 -6.77
C GLY A 308 0.34 -4.72 -6.51
#